data_AF-A0A1S2LKC6-F1
#
_entry.id   AF-A0A1S2LKC6-F1
#
_cell.length_a   1.000
_cell.length_b   1.000
_cell.length_c   1.000
_cell.angle_alpha   90.00
_cell.angle_beta   90.00
_cell.angle_gamma   90.00
#
_symmetry.space_group_name_H-M   'P 1'
#
loop_
_entity.id
_entity.type
_entity.pdbx_description
1 polymer ?
#
loop_
_entity_poly.entity_id
_entity_poly.type
_entity_poly.pdbx_seq_one_letter_code
_entity_poly.pdbx_strand_id
1 'polypeptide(L)'
;MSPTHYRIYLSIADKAIGDLYLSEGKMTVQYSGELALSEYITIHEIINHLQKIVNGEIDDSNSFLGYLPDGESVYITKNWDKWVNYIYSSMKNCKNDASI
;
A
#
# COMPACT_ATOMS: atom_id res chain seq x y z
N MET A 1 -6.84 -21.11 -18.80
CA MET A 1 -7.13 -21.41 -17.38
C MET A 1 -7.78 -20.19 -16.77
N SER A 2 -8.82 -20.33 -15.95
CA SER A 2 -9.36 -19.19 -15.20
C SER A 2 -8.31 -18.73 -14.18
N PRO A 3 -8.11 -17.41 -13.98
CA PRO A 3 -7.17 -16.91 -13.00
C PRO A 3 -7.56 -17.39 -11.60
N THR A 4 -6.57 -17.77 -10.79
CA THR A 4 -6.82 -18.10 -9.39
C THR A 4 -6.98 -16.80 -8.61
N HIS A 5 -8.05 -16.68 -7.82
CA HIS A 5 -8.42 -15.46 -7.12
C HIS A 5 -8.47 -15.69 -5.61
N TYR A 6 -7.82 -14.80 -4.87
CA TYR A 6 -7.82 -14.77 -3.40
C TYR A 6 -8.21 -13.37 -2.92
N ARG A 7 -8.79 -13.29 -1.72
CA ARG A 7 -9.07 -12.02 -1.04
C ARG A 7 -8.08 -11.78 0.09
N ILE A 8 -7.67 -10.52 0.24
CA ILE A 8 -6.81 -10.05 1.32
C ILE A 8 -7.68 -9.49 2.42
N TYR A 9 -7.61 -10.10 3.61
CA TYR A 9 -8.37 -9.69 4.78
C TYR A 9 -7.47 -9.06 5.83
N LEU A 10 -7.94 -7.94 6.39
CA LEU A 10 -7.37 -7.40 7.61
C LEU A 10 -8.09 -8.04 8.80
N SER A 11 -7.40 -8.94 9.51
CA SER A 11 -7.98 -9.76 10.60
C SER A 11 -8.60 -8.94 11.73
N ILE A 12 -8.03 -7.76 12.01
CA ILE A 12 -8.51 -6.87 13.06
C ILE A 12 -9.82 -6.13 12.70
N ALA A 13 -10.21 -6.11 11.43
CA ALA A 13 -11.35 -5.32 10.94
C ALA A 13 -12.45 -6.17 10.28
N ASP A 14 -12.27 -7.49 10.17
CA ASP A 14 -13.12 -8.41 9.39
C ASP A 14 -13.53 -7.83 8.02
N LYS A 15 -12.56 -7.15 7.38
CA LYS A 15 -12.76 -6.37 6.16
C LYS A 15 -11.80 -6.86 5.09
N ALA A 16 -12.33 -7.09 3.90
CA ALA A 16 -11.53 -7.28 2.69
C ALA A 16 -10.93 -5.93 2.27
N ILE A 17 -9.61 -5.90 2.12
CA ILE A 17 -8.87 -4.68 1.75
C ILE A 17 -8.29 -4.76 0.33
N GLY A 18 -8.35 -5.92 -0.30
CA GLY A 18 -7.93 -6.13 -1.68
C GLY A 18 -8.11 -7.56 -2.17
N ASP A 19 -7.72 -7.78 -3.41
CA ASP A 19 -7.79 -9.03 -4.15
C ASP A 19 -6.41 -9.36 -4.73
N LEU A 20 -6.09 -10.65 -4.81
CA LEU A 20 -4.90 -11.17 -5.47
C LEU A 20 -5.32 -12.10 -6.61
N TYR A 21 -4.86 -11.79 -7.82
CA TYR A 21 -5.07 -12.58 -9.02
C TYR A 21 -3.77 -13.21 -9.48
N LEU A 22 -3.79 -14.52 -9.76
CA LEU A 22 -2.68 -15.27 -10.34
C LEU A 22 -3.04 -15.66 -11.77
N SER A 23 -2.25 -15.20 -12.75
CA SER A 23 -2.43 -15.52 -14.16
C SER A 23 -1.12 -15.45 -14.93
N GLU A 24 -0.81 -16.47 -15.74
CA GLU A 24 0.31 -16.43 -16.70
C GLU A 24 1.66 -15.99 -16.10
N GLY A 25 2.00 -16.47 -14.90
CA GLY A 25 3.23 -16.09 -14.20
C GLY A 25 3.23 -14.67 -13.63
N LYS A 26 2.11 -13.95 -13.71
CA LYS A 26 1.89 -12.63 -13.11
C LYS A 26 1.03 -12.75 -11.86
N MET A 27 1.36 -11.91 -10.88
CA MET A 27 0.60 -11.70 -9.67
C MET A 27 0.09 -10.27 -9.69
N THR A 28 -1.23 -10.08 -9.64
CA THR A 28 -1.85 -8.76 -9.61
C THR A 28 -2.56 -8.56 -8.29
N VAL A 29 -2.13 -7.54 -7.54
CA VAL A 29 -2.77 -7.10 -6.31
C VAL A 29 -3.66 -5.91 -6.65
N GLN A 30 -4.96 -6.03 -6.41
CA GLN A 30 -5.94 -4.97 -6.63
C GLN A 30 -6.53 -4.54 -5.29
N TYR A 31 -6.70 -3.24 -5.07
CA TYR A 31 -7.23 -2.69 -3.83
C TYR A 31 -7.89 -1.33 -4.08
N SER A 32 -8.68 -0.87 -3.11
CA SER A 32 -9.37 0.43 -3.20
C SER A 32 -8.41 1.61 -3.01
N GLY A 33 -8.71 2.76 -3.62
CA GLY A 33 -8.04 4.04 -3.32
C GLY A 33 -8.52 4.68 -2.00
N GLU A 34 -9.62 4.17 -1.43
CA GLU A 34 -10.24 4.67 -0.19
C GLU A 34 -9.88 3.78 1.00
N LEU A 35 -8.59 3.53 1.19
CA LEU A 35 -8.07 2.75 2.32
C LEU A 35 -7.55 3.65 3.44
N ALA A 36 -7.68 3.19 4.68
CA ALA A 36 -6.99 3.79 5.82
C ALA A 36 -5.48 3.54 5.73
N LEU A 37 -4.68 4.37 6.40
CA LEU A 37 -3.21 4.22 6.40
C LEU A 37 -2.76 2.82 6.85
N SER A 38 -3.39 2.24 7.87
CA SER A 38 -3.08 0.88 8.35
C SER A 38 -3.36 -0.19 7.29
N GLU A 39 -4.36 0.02 6.45
CA GLU A 39 -4.71 -0.89 5.35
C GLU A 39 -3.68 -0.76 4.21
N TYR A 40 -3.26 0.46 3.88
CA TYR A 40 -2.15 0.69 2.95
C TYR A 40 -0.85 0.04 3.43
N ILE A 41 -0.53 0.14 4.72
CA ILE A 41 0.64 -0.52 5.31
C ILE A 41 0.56 -2.03 5.10
N THR A 42 -0.61 -2.62 5.35
CA THR A 42 -0.83 -4.07 5.16
C THR A 42 -0.64 -4.47 3.69
N ILE A 43 -1.19 -3.71 2.74
CA ILE A 43 -1.02 -3.96 1.30
C ILE A 43 0.46 -3.87 0.90
N HIS A 44 1.17 -2.83 1.35
CA HIS A 44 2.60 -2.66 1.08
C HIS A 44 3.44 -3.84 1.59
N GLU A 45 3.20 -4.28 2.83
CA GLU A 45 3.90 -5.42 3.43
C GLU A 45 3.67 -6.71 2.63
N ILE A 46 2.42 -6.96 2.21
CA ILE A 46 2.06 -8.13 1.39
C ILE A 46 2.81 -8.08 0.05
N ILE A 47 2.77 -6.95 -0.66
CA ILE A 47 3.45 -6.79 -1.96
C ILE A 47 4.95 -7.06 -1.83
N ASN A 48 5.61 -6.48 -0.82
CA ASN A 48 7.04 -6.70 -0.58
C ASN A 48 7.36 -8.14 -0.20
N HIS A 49 6.49 -8.80 0.57
CA HIS A 49 6.68 -10.19 0.95
C HIS A 49 6.57 -11.11 -0.27
N LEU A 50 5.56 -10.89 -1.12
CA LEU A 50 5.36 -11.62 -2.37
C LEU A 50 6.55 -11.44 -3.31
N GLN A 51 7.03 -10.21 -3.49
CA GLN A 51 8.22 -9.91 -4.31
C GLN A 51 9.43 -10.74 -3.86
N LYS A 52 9.70 -10.79 -2.54
CA LYS A 52 10.83 -11.56 -1.99
C LYS A 52 10.68 -13.06 -2.21
N ILE A 53 9.46 -13.61 -2.10
CA ILE A 53 9.21 -15.04 -2.31
C ILE A 53 9.47 -15.42 -3.78
N VAL A 54 8.95 -14.63 -4.71
CA VAL A 54 9.02 -14.96 -6.15
C VAL A 54 10.28 -14.42 -6.83
N ASN A 55 11.08 -13.62 -6.12
CA ASN A 55 12.22 -12.87 -6.65
C ASN A 55 11.85 -12.09 -7.93
N GLY A 56 10.71 -11.41 -7.88
CA GLY A 56 10.10 -10.72 -9.03
C GLY A 56 10.33 -9.21 -9.04
N GLU A 57 9.94 -8.60 -10.15
CA GLU A 57 9.86 -7.15 -10.31
C GLU A 57 8.46 -6.64 -9.96
N ILE A 58 8.38 -5.39 -9.52
CA ILE A 58 7.11 -4.73 -9.16
C ILE A 58 6.88 -3.59 -10.16
N ASP A 59 5.69 -3.56 -10.75
CA ASP A 59 5.14 -2.39 -11.43
C ASP A 59 4.03 -1.80 -10.55
N ASP A 60 4.31 -0.64 -9.95
CA ASP A 60 3.37 0.10 -9.10
C ASP A 60 2.88 1.40 -9.73
N SER A 61 3.00 1.55 -11.05
CA SER A 61 2.63 2.78 -11.77
C SER A 61 1.16 3.20 -11.60
N ASN A 62 0.25 2.26 -11.31
CA ASN A 62 -1.17 2.50 -11.06
C ASN A 62 -1.51 2.68 -9.56
N SER A 63 -0.50 2.76 -8.70
CA SER A 63 -0.66 2.73 -7.24
C SER A 63 -0.23 4.05 -6.58
N PHE A 64 -0.60 5.18 -7.18
CA PHE A 64 -0.24 6.51 -6.72
C PHE A 64 -0.88 6.84 -5.36
N LEU A 65 -0.09 7.36 -4.41
CA LEU A 65 -0.53 7.71 -3.06
C LEU A 65 -0.49 9.22 -2.78
N GLY A 66 0.31 9.98 -3.51
CA GLY A 66 0.47 11.41 -3.29
C GLY A 66 1.87 11.92 -3.61
N TYR A 67 2.24 13.03 -2.99
CA TYR A 67 3.54 13.68 -3.16
C TYR A 67 4.24 13.89 -1.82
N LEU A 68 5.57 13.84 -1.83
CA LEU A 68 6.41 14.33 -0.74
C LEU A 68 6.48 15.87 -0.75
N PRO A 69 6.98 16.51 0.33
CA PRO A 69 7.10 17.98 0.39
C PRO A 69 7.97 18.62 -0.71
N ASP A 70 8.92 17.86 -1.25
CA ASP A 70 9.78 18.26 -2.36
C ASP A 70 9.13 18.09 -3.74
N GLY A 71 7.90 17.57 -3.79
CA GLY A 71 7.15 17.31 -5.02
C GLY A 71 7.41 15.94 -5.65
N GLU A 72 8.23 15.07 -5.04
CA GLU A 72 8.42 13.71 -5.54
C GLU A 72 7.13 12.88 -5.40
N SER A 73 6.73 12.20 -6.47
CA SER A 73 5.60 11.26 -6.45
C SER A 73 5.87 10.05 -5.54
N VAL A 74 4.81 9.61 -4.87
CA VAL A 74 4.79 8.43 -4.02
C VAL A 74 3.81 7.40 -4.59
N TYR A 75 4.25 6.15 -4.60
CA TYR A 75 3.42 5.01 -4.97
C TYR A 75 3.50 3.95 -3.86
N ILE A 76 2.72 2.87 -3.96
CA ILE A 76 2.66 1.85 -2.90
C ILE A 76 4.01 1.22 -2.58
N THR A 77 4.98 1.23 -3.50
CA THR A 77 6.36 0.79 -3.20
C THR A 77 7.37 1.91 -3.35
N LYS A 78 7.25 2.73 -4.40
CA LYS A 78 8.18 3.85 -4.64
C LYS A 78 8.02 4.95 -3.59
N ASN A 79 9.15 5.34 -2.98
CA ASN A 79 9.22 6.39 -1.95
C ASN A 79 8.43 6.10 -0.66
N TRP A 80 8.09 4.84 -0.40
CA TRP A 80 7.26 4.43 0.74
C TRP A 80 7.77 4.93 2.09
N ASP A 81 9.02 4.63 2.45
CA ASP A 81 9.57 4.99 3.78
C ASP A 81 9.57 6.50 4.01
N LYS A 82 9.89 7.29 2.96
CA LYS A 82 9.83 8.75 3.03
C LYS A 82 8.39 9.23 3.29
N TRP A 83 7.42 8.63 2.60
CA TRP A 83 6.02 9.00 2.70
C TRP A 83 5.42 8.66 4.07
N VAL A 84 5.64 7.45 4.57
CA VAL A 84 5.15 7.03 5.89
C VAL A 84 5.72 7.93 6.99
N ASN A 85 7.01 8.27 6.92
CA ASN A 85 7.64 9.20 7.86
C ASN A 85 7.02 10.60 7.78
N TYR A 86 6.75 11.10 6.58
CA TYR A 86 6.09 12.39 6.37
C TYR A 86 4.67 12.42 6.93
N ILE A 87 3.89 11.36 6.71
CA ILE A 87 2.52 11.24 7.20
C ILE A 87 2.50 11.19 8.75
N TYR A 88 3.39 10.40 9.36
CA TYR A 88 3.48 10.35 10.82
C TYR A 88 3.96 11.66 11.45
N SER A 89 4.90 12.36 10.83
CA SER A 89 5.36 13.67 11.34
C SER A 89 4.26 14.72 11.26
N SER A 90 3.52 14.75 10.16
CA SER A 90 2.37 15.65 9.97
C SER A 90 1.27 15.39 11.02
N MET A 91 0.95 14.13 11.29
CA MET A 91 -0.02 13.79 12.34
C MET A 91 0.42 14.20 13.75
N LYS A 92 1.73 14.12 14.05
CA LYS A 92 2.27 14.58 15.34
C LYS A 92 2.13 16.10 15.49
N ASN A 93 2.42 16.84 14.42
CA ASN A 93 2.36 18.30 14.44
C ASN A 93 0.93 18.83 14.61
N CYS A 94 -0.08 18.21 13.97
CA CYS A 94 -1.48 18.59 14.16
C CYS A 94 -1.98 18.47 15.61
N LYS A 95 -1.39 17.59 16.43
CA LYS A 95 -1.77 17.46 17.85
C LYS A 95 -1.24 18.61 18.71
N ASN A 96 -0.18 19.28 18.27
CA ASN A 96 0.42 20.40 19.01
C ASN A 96 -0.28 21.73 18.72
N ASP A 97 -0.93 21.87 17.57
CA ASP A 97 -1.63 23.09 17.17
C ASP A 97 -3.07 23.19 17.73
N ALA A 98 -3.60 22.11 18.31
CA ALA A 98 -4.92 22.09 18.97
C ALA A 98 -4.89 22.57 20.43
N SER A 99 -3.73 23.07 20.90
CA SER A 99 -3.52 23.60 22.24
C SER A 99 -3.23 25.12 22.18
N ILE A 100 -4.19 25.91 21.73
CA ILE A 100 -4.21 27.38 21.87
C ILE A 100 -5.59 27.81 22.33
#